data_AF-A0AAV0UCZ8-F1
#
_entry.id   AF-A0AAV0UCZ8-F1
#
_cell.length_a   1.000
_cell.length_b   1.000
_cell.length_c   1.000
_cell.angle_alpha   90.00
_cell.angle_beta   90.00
_cell.angle_gamma   90.00
#
_symmetry.space_group_name_H-M   'P 1'
#
loop_
_entity.id
_entity.type
_entity.pdbx_description
1 polymer ?
#
loop_
_entity_poly.entity_id
_entity_poly.type
_entity_poly.pdbx_seq_one_letter_code
_entity_poly.pdbx_strand_id
1 'polypeptide(L)'
;MLSTLLWLALALVVLVTQTYTLMVHFLRLLLHTYFRKIVVYGLNNFPREGPVILCPNHPNMLVDAILVMTEVVRYGHNPYVWAKGSLFSNPIAAFALKRFGAVPVYRPRRNENSLADVDSDMTPEELEAANCTMFEYTWRVLDGGNVMVLFPEGTSYTAPKMLSLRTGVVRVATGFAKHYDKPIPIIPLGLNYFNKDHFRSQVTLEFGPPMVITPDMVQDEDFQKDEHTAVKRLTLELGERMRDVTLNASDFTTIHVARMMRRLYLNTPGTIDANKEVRLTQYIINMLEKEPQDDKQKKQITIIRDKVLRYKEQLEKLRAERPRTTPGLLLNFPYYFIGTKMNRLAGFVESKSMFKIFAAGVLVPLHWVLLILATWYFLGSSYAYTLAMGLPLLLYSHIRVLEESRSIVENVYFLFNITAHADQVAVLRKERELLAEEVHELVTAYVDAKFLSAVHKSLTSSPAKRRLLHRASSTSDTLLAR
;
A
#
# COMPACT_ATOMS: atom_id res chain seq x y z
N MET A 1 -38.64 18.66 -25.90
CA MET A 1 -37.56 18.22 -26.81
C MET A 1 -36.33 19.12 -26.74
N LEU A 2 -36.46 20.44 -26.85
CA LEU A 2 -35.30 21.36 -26.74
C LEU A 2 -34.61 21.30 -25.36
N SER A 3 -35.40 21.29 -24.28
CA SER A 3 -34.89 21.17 -22.90
C SER A 3 -34.15 19.85 -22.67
N THR A 4 -34.70 18.73 -23.12
CA THR A 4 -34.07 17.39 -23.03
C THR A 4 -32.75 17.33 -23.81
N LEU A 5 -32.69 17.92 -25.01
CA LEU A 5 -31.46 17.99 -25.80
C LEU A 5 -30.40 18.87 -25.12
N LEU A 6 -30.80 19.99 -24.52
CA LEU A 6 -29.91 20.87 -23.77
C LEU A 6 -29.34 20.18 -22.53
N TRP A 7 -30.16 19.44 -21.76
CA TRP A 7 -29.68 18.64 -20.63
C TRP A 7 -28.74 17.50 -21.04
N LEU A 8 -29.01 16.84 -22.16
CA LEU A 8 -28.12 15.81 -22.71
C LEU A 8 -26.79 16.40 -23.19
N ALA A 9 -26.81 17.55 -23.87
CA ALA A 9 -25.61 18.26 -24.29
C ALA A 9 -24.77 18.72 -23.09
N LEU A 10 -25.42 19.30 -22.06
CA LEU A 10 -24.74 19.67 -20.83
C LEU A 10 -24.14 18.46 -20.10
N ALA A 11 -24.89 17.37 -19.99
CA ALA A 11 -24.39 16.12 -19.41
C ALA A 11 -23.19 15.57 -20.18
N LEU A 12 -23.21 15.64 -21.52
CA LEU A 12 -22.09 15.24 -22.36
C LEU A 12 -20.87 16.15 -22.16
N VAL A 13 -21.06 17.47 -22.11
CA VAL A 13 -19.97 18.43 -21.85
C VAL A 13 -19.35 18.21 -20.47
N VAL A 14 -20.17 18.02 -19.44
CA VAL A 14 -19.69 17.67 -18.09
C VAL A 14 -18.95 16.33 -18.14
N LEU A 15 -19.51 15.31 -18.79
CA LEU A 15 -18.89 14.00 -18.89
C LEU A 15 -17.52 14.09 -19.58
N VAL A 16 -17.38 14.86 -20.65
CA VAL A 16 -16.15 15.03 -21.44
C VAL A 16 -15.10 15.88 -20.71
N THR A 17 -15.52 16.96 -20.05
CA THR A 17 -14.60 17.87 -19.34
C THR A 17 -14.18 17.34 -17.97
N GLN A 18 -15.07 16.61 -17.29
CA GLN A 18 -14.85 16.08 -15.94
C GLN A 18 -14.52 14.58 -15.93
N THR A 19 -14.36 13.92 -17.09
CA THR A 19 -14.12 12.46 -17.15
C THR A 19 -12.97 12.04 -16.24
N TYR A 20 -11.88 12.80 -16.30
CA TYR A 20 -10.68 12.52 -15.51
C TYR A 20 -10.96 12.66 -14.00
N THR A 21 -11.56 13.78 -13.59
CA THR A 21 -11.92 14.05 -12.19
C THR A 21 -12.88 13.00 -11.64
N LEU A 22 -13.94 12.65 -12.39
CA LEU A 22 -14.90 11.62 -12.03
C LEU A 22 -14.24 10.25 -11.89
N MET A 23 -13.33 9.89 -12.81
CA MET A 23 -12.58 8.65 -12.73
C MET A 23 -11.68 8.61 -11.49
N VAL A 24 -10.96 9.69 -11.19
CA VAL A 24 -10.12 9.78 -9.99
C VAL A 24 -10.95 9.62 -8.72
N HIS A 25 -12.12 10.26 -8.63
CA HIS A 25 -13.03 10.08 -7.51
C HIS A 25 -13.57 8.66 -7.40
N PHE A 26 -13.90 8.03 -8.52
CA PHE A 26 -14.34 6.63 -8.57
C PHE A 26 -13.25 5.67 -8.11
N LEU A 27 -12.03 5.80 -8.64
CA LEU A 27 -10.87 5.00 -8.22
C LEU A 27 -10.55 5.20 -6.74
N ARG A 28 -10.64 6.44 -6.26
CA ARG A 28 -10.47 6.74 -4.84
C ARG A 28 -11.56 6.10 -3.98
N LEU A 29 -12.81 6.09 -4.43
CA LEU A 29 -13.90 5.38 -3.75
C LEU A 29 -13.60 3.87 -3.69
N LEU A 30 -13.15 3.26 -4.79
CA LEU A 30 -12.75 1.86 -4.81
C LEU A 30 -11.60 1.56 -3.82
N LEU A 31 -10.61 2.45 -3.72
CA LEU A 31 -9.55 2.31 -2.74
C LEU A 31 -10.05 2.43 -1.30
N HIS A 32 -10.98 3.35 -1.00
CA HIS A 32 -11.51 3.54 0.36
C HIS A 32 -12.57 2.49 0.77
N THR A 33 -13.18 1.80 -0.20
CA THR A 33 -13.98 0.60 0.09
C THR A 33 -13.07 -0.58 0.42
N TYR A 34 -12.00 -0.78 -0.36
CA TYR A 34 -11.04 -1.86 -0.15
C TYR A 34 -10.15 -1.69 1.09
N PHE A 35 -9.50 -0.54 1.24
CA PHE A 35 -8.69 -0.22 2.41
C PHE A 35 -9.53 0.49 3.45
N ARG A 36 -9.43 0.03 4.69
CA ARG A 36 -10.09 0.69 5.82
C ARG A 36 -9.51 2.07 6.09
N LYS A 37 -8.19 2.20 5.97
CA LYS A 37 -7.47 3.42 6.27
C LYS A 37 -6.33 3.59 5.28
N ILE A 38 -6.27 4.77 4.67
CA ILE A 38 -5.18 5.25 3.84
C ILE A 38 -4.64 6.48 4.58
N VAL A 39 -3.40 6.43 5.07
CA VAL A 39 -2.82 7.52 5.85
C VAL A 39 -1.59 8.04 5.15
N VAL A 40 -1.52 9.36 4.99
CA VAL A 40 -0.42 10.05 4.33
C VAL A 40 0.43 10.77 5.38
N TYR A 41 1.74 10.59 5.29
CA TYR A 41 2.75 11.23 6.13
C TYR A 41 3.81 11.92 5.29
N GLY A 42 4.52 12.87 5.89
CA GLY A 42 5.64 13.55 5.22
C GLY A 42 5.22 14.53 4.12
N LEU A 43 3.94 14.92 4.05
CA LEU A 43 3.42 15.79 2.99
C LEU A 43 4.17 17.13 2.87
N ASN A 44 4.81 17.60 3.94
CA ASN A 44 5.67 18.80 3.91
C ASN A 44 6.87 18.66 2.96
N ASN A 45 7.27 17.44 2.63
CA ASN A 45 8.33 17.15 1.66
C ASN A 45 7.83 17.21 0.21
N PHE A 46 6.50 17.26 -0.02
CA PHE A 46 5.89 17.34 -1.34
C PHE A 46 5.69 18.81 -1.72
N PRO A 47 6.41 19.32 -2.76
CA PRO A 47 6.25 20.69 -3.23
C PRO A 47 4.79 20.97 -3.61
N ARG A 48 4.32 22.19 -3.34
CA ARG A 48 2.95 22.61 -3.69
C ARG A 48 2.75 22.85 -5.18
N GLU A 49 3.83 23.19 -5.88
CA GLU A 49 3.84 23.55 -7.28
C GLU A 49 5.17 23.11 -7.91
N GLY A 50 5.20 23.07 -9.24
CA GLY A 50 6.39 22.72 -10.02
C GLY A 50 6.57 21.23 -10.25
N PRO A 51 7.60 20.86 -11.03
CA PRO A 51 7.85 19.49 -11.44
C PRO A 51 8.34 18.65 -10.26
N VAL A 52 7.86 17.40 -10.19
CA VAL A 52 8.31 16.44 -9.17
C VAL A 52 8.41 15.06 -9.77
N ILE A 53 9.49 14.35 -9.45
CA ILE A 53 9.59 12.92 -9.68
C ILE A 53 9.26 12.19 -8.37
N LEU A 54 8.11 11.52 -8.31
CA LEU A 54 7.75 10.66 -7.19
C LEU A 54 8.27 9.25 -7.42
N CYS A 55 8.92 8.70 -6.41
CA CYS A 55 9.64 7.43 -6.49
C CYS A 55 9.10 6.41 -5.47
N PRO A 56 7.93 5.77 -5.76
CA PRO A 56 7.35 4.74 -4.89
C PRO A 56 8.03 3.37 -5.02
N ASN A 57 8.02 2.58 -3.94
CA ASN A 57 8.21 1.12 -4.02
C ASN A 57 6.96 0.44 -4.63
N HIS A 58 7.09 -0.80 -5.12
CA HIS A 58 6.05 -1.45 -5.93
C HIS A 58 5.51 -2.82 -5.41
N PRO A 59 4.95 -2.92 -4.19
CA PRO A 59 4.55 -4.21 -3.62
C PRO A 59 3.16 -4.73 -4.05
N ASN A 60 2.32 -3.96 -4.76
CA ASN A 60 0.90 -4.28 -5.02
C ASN A 60 0.42 -3.95 -6.45
N MET A 61 1.34 -3.99 -7.43
CA MET A 61 1.04 -3.78 -8.85
C MET A 61 0.22 -2.50 -9.11
N LEU A 62 -0.80 -2.58 -9.97
CA LEU A 62 -1.65 -1.45 -10.38
C LEU A 62 -2.28 -0.70 -9.20
N VAL A 63 -2.50 -1.37 -8.05
CA VAL A 63 -3.05 -0.70 -6.86
C VAL A 63 -2.12 0.39 -6.36
N ASP A 64 -0.80 0.18 -6.44
CA ASP A 64 0.19 1.20 -6.07
C ASP A 64 0.07 2.44 -6.96
N ALA A 65 0.00 2.24 -8.28
CA ALA A 65 -0.13 3.34 -9.23
C ALA A 65 -1.42 4.14 -8.98
N ILE A 66 -2.56 3.47 -8.85
CA ILE A 66 -3.85 4.14 -8.58
C ILE A 66 -3.80 4.89 -7.24
N LEU A 67 -3.23 4.28 -6.21
CA LEU A 67 -3.10 4.87 -4.89
C LEU A 67 -2.28 6.17 -4.93
N VAL A 68 -1.10 6.12 -5.57
CA VAL A 68 -0.24 7.31 -5.70
C VAL A 68 -0.91 8.37 -6.56
N MET A 69 -1.43 8.02 -7.75
CA MET A 69 -2.05 8.97 -8.66
C MET A 69 -3.25 9.69 -8.01
N THR A 70 -4.12 8.96 -7.32
CA THR A 70 -5.29 9.57 -6.66
C THR A 70 -4.92 10.52 -5.52
N GLU A 71 -3.84 10.24 -4.78
CA GLU A 71 -3.32 11.17 -3.77
C GLU A 71 -2.62 12.38 -4.40
N VAL A 72 -1.88 12.21 -5.49
CA VAL A 72 -1.27 13.34 -6.24
C VAL A 72 -2.34 14.32 -6.72
N VAL A 73 -3.42 13.83 -7.33
CA VAL A 73 -4.56 14.68 -7.75
C VAL A 73 -5.23 15.36 -6.56
N ARG A 74 -5.40 14.64 -5.45
CA ARG A 74 -5.97 15.20 -4.23
C ARG A 74 -5.17 16.41 -3.71
N TYR A 75 -3.86 16.41 -3.89
CA TYR A 75 -2.98 17.49 -3.47
C TYR A 75 -2.74 18.55 -4.55
N GLY A 76 -3.54 18.55 -5.63
CA GLY A 76 -3.56 19.64 -6.62
C GLY A 76 -2.59 19.48 -7.78
N HIS A 77 -1.98 18.30 -7.95
CA HIS A 77 -1.05 18.04 -9.04
C HIS A 77 -1.61 17.08 -10.08
N ASN A 78 -1.09 17.14 -11.31
CA ASN A 78 -1.42 16.19 -12.36
C ASN A 78 -0.39 15.05 -12.37
N PRO A 79 -0.78 13.81 -12.05
CA PRO A 79 0.12 12.66 -12.11
C PRO A 79 0.24 12.09 -13.52
N TYR A 80 1.46 11.70 -13.85
CA TYR A 80 1.81 10.84 -14.96
C TYR A 80 2.58 9.64 -14.42
N VAL A 81 2.47 8.48 -15.06
CA VAL A 81 3.09 7.24 -14.56
C VAL A 81 3.71 6.46 -15.69
N TRP A 82 4.91 5.92 -15.47
CA TRP A 82 5.49 4.96 -16.38
C TRP A 82 4.76 3.61 -16.30
N ALA A 83 4.32 3.11 -17.44
CA ALA A 83 3.57 1.86 -17.57
C ALA A 83 4.21 0.96 -18.63
N LYS A 84 4.12 -0.36 -18.40
CA LYS A 84 4.64 -1.39 -19.31
C LYS A 84 4.09 -1.20 -20.73
N GLY A 85 4.99 -1.16 -21.72
CA GLY A 85 4.66 -0.89 -23.13
C GLY A 85 3.64 -1.87 -23.72
N SER A 86 3.64 -3.14 -23.29
CA SER A 86 2.68 -4.15 -23.77
C SER A 86 1.22 -3.85 -23.36
N LEU A 87 0.99 -2.96 -22.39
CA LEU A 87 -0.37 -2.51 -22.04
C LEU A 87 -0.98 -1.61 -23.12
N PHE A 88 -0.14 -1.09 -24.02
CA PHE A 88 -0.53 -0.18 -25.11
C PHE A 88 -0.70 -0.90 -26.46
N SER A 89 -0.62 -2.24 -26.50
CA SER A 89 -0.77 -3.00 -27.74
C SER A 89 -2.17 -2.88 -28.37
N ASN A 90 -3.20 -2.66 -27.55
CA ASN A 90 -4.56 -2.41 -28.04
C ASN A 90 -4.80 -0.89 -28.18
N PRO A 91 -5.20 -0.38 -29.36
CA PRO A 91 -5.41 1.05 -29.59
C PRO A 91 -6.41 1.72 -28.63
N ILE A 92 -7.48 1.02 -28.25
CA ILE A 92 -8.49 1.54 -27.32
C ILE A 92 -7.91 1.65 -25.92
N ALA A 93 -7.20 0.61 -25.47
CA ALA A 93 -6.52 0.63 -24.18
C ALA A 93 -5.42 1.71 -24.14
N ALA A 94 -4.63 1.83 -25.21
CA ALA A 94 -3.59 2.85 -25.34
C ALA A 94 -4.17 4.27 -25.28
N PHE A 95 -5.29 4.51 -25.97
CA PHE A 95 -5.99 5.80 -25.92
C PHE A 95 -6.42 6.14 -24.48
N ALA A 96 -7.06 5.19 -23.80
CA ALA A 96 -7.49 5.38 -22.41
C ALA A 96 -6.29 5.63 -21.46
N LEU A 97 -5.27 4.78 -21.53
CA LEU A 97 -4.07 4.87 -20.69
C LEU A 97 -3.35 6.21 -20.86
N LYS A 98 -3.15 6.66 -22.11
CA LYS A 98 -2.55 7.98 -22.40
C LYS A 98 -3.37 9.13 -21.81
N ARG A 99 -4.71 9.05 -21.90
CA ARG A 99 -5.61 10.06 -21.31
C ARG A 99 -5.53 10.12 -19.78
N PHE A 100 -5.18 9.00 -19.14
CA PHE A 100 -4.94 8.93 -17.70
C PHE A 100 -3.50 9.28 -17.29
N GLY A 101 -2.64 9.70 -18.22
CA GLY A 101 -1.27 10.10 -17.91
C GLY A 101 -0.27 8.94 -17.88
N ALA A 102 -0.63 7.76 -18.42
CA ALA A 102 0.32 6.66 -18.53
C ALA A 102 1.28 6.86 -19.71
N VAL A 103 2.57 6.71 -19.45
CA VAL A 103 3.67 6.81 -20.42
C VAL A 103 4.19 5.41 -20.72
N PRO A 104 4.19 4.95 -21.98
CA PRO A 104 4.69 3.63 -22.33
C PRO A 104 6.20 3.56 -22.14
N VAL A 105 6.66 2.51 -21.46
CA VAL A 105 8.08 2.19 -21.29
C VAL A 105 8.36 0.82 -21.88
N TYR A 106 9.37 0.76 -22.75
CA TYR A 106 9.83 -0.46 -23.40
C TYR A 106 11.12 -0.94 -22.75
N ARG A 107 11.33 -2.26 -22.72
CA ARG A 107 12.45 -2.87 -22.01
C ARG A 107 13.06 -3.99 -22.85
N PRO A 108 14.39 -4.19 -22.78
CA PRO A 108 15.05 -5.25 -23.53
C PRO A 108 14.60 -6.65 -23.07
N ARG A 109 14.76 -7.63 -23.95
CA ARG A 109 14.42 -9.05 -23.70
C ARG A 109 15.16 -9.61 -22.47
N ARG A 110 14.52 -10.59 -21.81
CA ARG A 110 15.02 -11.27 -20.62
C ARG A 110 16.34 -12.00 -20.90
N ASN A 111 17.35 -11.76 -20.06
CA ASN A 111 18.40 -12.75 -19.78
C ASN A 111 17.88 -13.69 -18.69
N GLU A 112 18.12 -15.00 -18.81
CA GLU A 112 17.50 -16.07 -18.01
C GLU A 112 17.48 -15.82 -16.48
N ASN A 113 18.46 -15.07 -15.97
CA ASN A 113 18.68 -14.77 -14.54
C ASN A 113 18.00 -13.49 -14.01
N SER A 114 17.20 -12.77 -14.79
CA SER A 114 16.53 -11.53 -14.34
C SER A 114 15.07 -11.77 -13.97
N LEU A 115 14.63 -11.26 -12.81
CA LEU A 115 13.23 -11.22 -12.34
C LEU A 115 12.37 -10.17 -13.07
N ALA A 116 12.88 -9.58 -14.15
CA ALA A 116 12.20 -8.55 -14.91
C ALA A 116 11.24 -9.13 -15.95
N ASP A 117 10.05 -8.55 -16.06
CA ASP A 117 9.08 -8.90 -17.09
C ASP A 117 9.57 -8.61 -18.51
N VAL A 118 9.20 -9.46 -19.47
CA VAL A 118 9.41 -9.29 -20.92
C VAL A 118 8.34 -8.35 -21.49
N ASP A 119 8.76 -7.28 -22.20
CA ASP A 119 7.84 -6.22 -22.63
C ASP A 119 7.85 -5.91 -24.14
N SER A 120 8.86 -6.32 -24.92
CA SER A 120 8.90 -6.03 -26.36
C SER A 120 9.76 -7.00 -27.18
N ASP A 121 9.30 -7.31 -28.40
CA ASP A 121 10.05 -8.01 -29.46
C ASP A 121 10.86 -7.06 -30.36
N MET A 122 10.98 -5.79 -29.95
CA MET A 122 11.68 -4.74 -30.67
C MET A 122 13.17 -5.04 -30.80
N THR A 123 13.75 -4.63 -31.92
CA THR A 123 15.19 -4.60 -32.13
C THR A 123 15.86 -3.60 -31.18
N PRO A 124 17.17 -3.71 -30.91
CA PRO A 124 17.89 -2.75 -30.07
C PRO A 124 17.78 -1.30 -30.56
N GLU A 125 17.77 -1.07 -31.88
CA GLU A 125 17.66 0.26 -32.48
C GLU A 125 16.27 0.86 -32.27
N GLU A 126 15.20 0.09 -32.50
CA GLU A 126 13.83 0.51 -32.24
C GLU A 126 13.58 0.80 -30.76
N LEU A 127 14.16 -0.03 -29.88
CA LEU A 127 14.08 0.17 -28.44
C LEU A 127 14.77 1.46 -28.01
N GLU A 128 15.93 1.78 -28.60
CA GLU A 128 16.64 3.02 -28.28
C GLU A 128 15.88 4.25 -28.78
N ALA A 129 15.36 4.23 -30.01
CA ALA A 129 14.51 5.29 -30.54
C ALA A 129 13.25 5.51 -29.68
N ALA A 130 12.62 4.42 -29.23
CA ALA A 130 11.47 4.47 -28.33
C ALA A 130 11.84 5.03 -26.95
N ASN A 131 13.01 4.69 -26.42
CA ASN A 131 13.52 5.25 -25.16
C ASN A 131 13.74 6.76 -25.28
N CYS A 132 14.41 7.24 -26.33
CA CYS A 132 14.62 8.67 -26.56
C CYS A 132 13.28 9.43 -26.58
N THR A 133 12.32 8.94 -27.37
CA THR A 133 10.97 9.53 -27.45
C THR A 133 10.27 9.56 -26.08
N MET A 134 10.40 8.49 -25.31
CA MET A 134 9.83 8.37 -23.97
C MET A 134 10.48 9.35 -22.98
N PHE A 135 11.80 9.52 -23.01
CA PHE A 135 12.52 10.48 -22.18
C PHE A 135 12.13 11.92 -22.51
N GLU A 136 12.11 12.29 -23.80
CA GLU A 136 11.68 13.63 -24.24
C GLU A 136 10.25 13.94 -23.81
N TYR A 137 9.33 12.98 -24.00
CA TYR A 137 7.95 13.13 -23.54
C TYR A 137 7.88 13.31 -22.02
N THR A 138 8.64 12.51 -21.27
CA THR A 138 8.71 12.58 -19.81
C THR A 138 9.23 13.95 -19.35
N TRP A 139 10.27 14.48 -19.99
CA TRP A 139 10.80 15.80 -19.66
C TRP A 139 9.82 16.92 -20.00
N ARG A 140 9.10 16.83 -21.12
CA ARG A 140 8.04 17.80 -21.45
C ARG A 140 6.89 17.77 -20.44
N VAL A 141 6.51 16.58 -19.97
CA VAL A 141 5.51 16.44 -18.90
C VAL A 141 5.99 17.13 -17.63
N LEU A 142 7.24 16.90 -17.22
CA LEU A 142 7.83 17.56 -16.07
C LEU A 142 7.87 19.07 -16.27
N ASP A 143 8.37 19.58 -17.39
CA ASP A 143 8.47 21.03 -17.65
C ASP A 143 7.11 21.76 -17.54
N GLY A 144 6.02 21.07 -17.89
CA GLY A 144 4.65 21.55 -17.65
C GLY A 144 4.21 21.63 -16.18
N GLY A 145 5.10 21.43 -15.21
CA GLY A 145 4.83 21.47 -13.77
C GLY A 145 4.11 20.24 -13.23
N ASN A 146 4.11 19.13 -13.98
CA ASN A 146 3.38 17.91 -13.61
C ASN A 146 4.25 16.98 -12.76
N VAL A 147 3.61 15.98 -12.16
CA VAL A 147 4.27 14.99 -11.31
C VAL A 147 4.46 13.70 -12.09
N MET A 148 5.71 13.24 -12.19
CA MET A 148 6.03 11.96 -12.81
C MET A 148 6.25 10.89 -11.74
N VAL A 149 5.44 9.83 -11.76
CA VAL A 149 5.51 8.69 -10.86
C VAL A 149 6.31 7.58 -11.52
N LEU A 150 7.47 7.26 -10.95
CA LEU A 150 8.40 6.27 -11.49
C LEU A 150 8.67 5.19 -10.44
N PHE A 151 8.43 3.93 -10.79
CA PHE A 151 8.76 2.78 -9.93
C PHE A 151 10.20 2.31 -10.24
N PRO A 152 11.20 2.67 -9.41
CA PRO A 152 12.63 2.48 -9.73
C PRO A 152 13.05 1.01 -9.75
N GLU A 153 12.30 0.13 -9.09
CA GLU A 153 12.57 -1.32 -9.02
C GLU A 153 12.30 -2.00 -10.38
N GLY A 154 11.45 -1.38 -11.21
CA GLY A 154 11.12 -1.88 -12.53
C GLY A 154 10.22 -3.12 -12.55
N THR A 155 9.77 -3.65 -11.41
CA THR A 155 8.77 -4.73 -11.38
C THR A 155 7.99 -4.68 -10.08
N SER A 156 6.79 -5.26 -10.06
CA SER A 156 6.05 -5.47 -8.82
C SER A 156 6.44 -6.79 -8.18
N TYR A 157 6.37 -6.90 -6.85
CA TYR A 157 6.83 -8.11 -6.17
C TYR A 157 6.18 -8.33 -4.79
N THR A 158 6.40 -9.54 -4.27
CA THR A 158 6.15 -9.89 -2.87
C THR A 158 7.47 -10.32 -2.23
N ALA A 159 8.17 -9.40 -1.58
CA ALA A 159 9.48 -9.64 -0.96
C ALA A 159 9.56 -8.96 0.42
N PRO A 160 10.43 -9.44 1.32
CA PRO A 160 10.61 -8.86 2.66
C PRO A 160 11.37 -7.53 2.64
N LYS A 161 11.98 -7.18 1.52
CA LYS A 161 12.72 -5.93 1.31
C LYS A 161 12.53 -5.42 -0.10
N MET A 162 12.86 -4.15 -0.28
CA MET A 162 12.94 -3.49 -1.58
C MET A 162 13.94 -4.17 -2.51
N LEU A 163 13.64 -4.19 -3.80
CA LEU A 163 14.56 -4.67 -4.83
C LEU A 163 15.64 -3.61 -5.12
N SER A 164 16.71 -4.04 -5.80
CA SER A 164 17.72 -3.10 -6.30
C SER A 164 17.10 -2.12 -7.29
N LEU A 165 17.41 -0.84 -7.15
CA LEU A 165 16.90 0.21 -8.03
C LEU A 165 17.60 0.18 -9.39
N ARG A 166 16.83 0.45 -10.44
CA ARG A 166 17.34 0.76 -11.77
C ARG A 166 17.67 2.25 -11.87
N THR A 167 18.57 2.58 -12.79
CA THR A 167 19.05 3.95 -13.01
C THR A 167 18.04 4.87 -13.69
N GLY A 168 16.90 4.36 -14.18
CA GLY A 168 15.94 5.10 -15.00
C GLY A 168 15.45 6.40 -14.35
N VAL A 169 15.13 6.39 -13.05
CA VAL A 169 14.67 7.58 -12.32
C VAL A 169 15.72 8.69 -12.32
N VAL A 170 16.96 8.33 -11.98
CA VAL A 170 18.07 9.29 -11.94
C VAL A 170 18.40 9.79 -13.33
N ARG A 171 18.37 8.93 -14.36
CA ARG A 171 18.56 9.35 -15.77
C ARG A 171 17.50 10.36 -16.23
N VAL A 172 16.23 10.17 -15.83
CA VAL A 172 15.18 11.16 -16.11
C VAL A 172 15.53 12.49 -15.45
N ALA A 173 15.90 12.46 -14.17
CA ALA A 173 16.18 13.67 -13.40
C ALA A 173 17.40 14.43 -13.92
N THR A 174 18.51 13.75 -14.16
CA THR A 174 19.74 14.38 -14.68
C THR A 174 19.55 14.87 -16.11
N GLY A 175 18.87 14.10 -16.96
CA GLY A 175 18.53 14.53 -18.32
C GLY A 175 17.59 15.74 -18.35
N PHE A 176 16.60 15.80 -17.44
CA PHE A 176 15.73 16.97 -17.32
C PHE A 176 16.51 18.22 -16.92
N ALA A 177 17.37 18.11 -15.90
CA ALA A 177 18.20 19.21 -15.43
C ALA A 177 19.13 19.73 -16.53
N LYS A 178 19.71 18.83 -17.35
CA LYS A 178 20.53 19.19 -18.51
C LYS A 178 19.71 19.88 -19.61
N HIS A 179 18.52 19.37 -19.93
CA HIS A 179 17.74 19.81 -21.08
C HIS A 179 17.01 21.14 -20.83
N TYR A 180 16.49 21.35 -19.62
CA TYR A 180 15.68 22.51 -19.28
C TYR A 180 16.38 23.52 -18.36
N ASP A 181 17.61 23.23 -17.90
CA ASP A 181 18.38 24.08 -16.98
C ASP A 181 17.58 24.43 -15.71
N LYS A 182 16.86 23.44 -15.16
CA LYS A 182 15.99 23.59 -13.98
C LYS A 182 16.25 22.50 -12.95
N PRO A 183 16.17 22.83 -11.64
CA PRO A 183 16.25 21.82 -10.60
C PRO A 183 15.02 20.91 -10.60
N ILE A 184 15.21 19.64 -10.25
CA ILE A 184 14.13 18.66 -10.17
C ILE A 184 14.20 17.87 -8.86
N PRO A 185 13.19 17.96 -7.97
CA PRO A 185 13.10 17.12 -6.79
C PRO A 185 12.68 15.69 -7.14
N ILE A 186 13.46 14.72 -6.67
CA ILE A 186 13.10 13.30 -6.59
C ILE A 186 12.65 13.01 -5.15
N ILE A 187 11.41 12.55 -4.98
CA ILE A 187 10.86 12.28 -3.65
C ILE A 187 10.66 10.77 -3.48
N PRO A 188 11.38 10.12 -2.56
CA PRO A 188 11.12 8.74 -2.21
C PRO A 188 9.74 8.62 -1.55
N LEU A 189 8.93 7.65 -1.99
CA LEU A 189 7.58 7.43 -1.48
C LEU A 189 7.42 6.01 -0.93
N GLY A 190 7.23 5.90 0.38
CA GLY A 190 7.05 4.63 1.05
C GLY A 190 5.59 4.16 1.05
N LEU A 191 5.27 3.12 0.28
CA LEU A 191 4.01 2.39 0.32
C LEU A 191 4.14 1.19 1.28
N ASN A 192 3.63 1.34 2.49
CA ASN A 192 3.69 0.31 3.51
C ASN A 192 2.30 -0.31 3.75
N TYR A 193 2.14 -1.54 3.27
CA TYR A 193 0.93 -2.34 3.44
C TYR A 193 1.04 -3.21 4.70
N PHE A 194 0.05 -3.10 5.57
CA PHE A 194 0.02 -3.89 6.81
C PHE A 194 -0.32 -5.34 6.49
N ASN A 195 -1.30 -5.50 5.62
CA ASN A 195 -1.67 -6.76 5.01
C ASN A 195 -2.25 -6.48 3.61
N LYS A 196 -1.50 -6.79 2.55
CA LYS A 196 -1.78 -6.23 1.22
C LYS A 196 -2.97 -6.87 0.52
N ASP A 197 -3.18 -8.18 0.68
CA ASP A 197 -4.22 -8.93 -0.01
C ASP A 197 -5.51 -9.09 0.82
N HIS A 198 -5.53 -8.55 2.04
CA HIS A 198 -6.69 -8.57 2.92
C HIS A 198 -7.60 -7.34 2.70
N PHE A 199 -8.87 -7.61 2.38
CA PHE A 199 -9.93 -6.60 2.39
C PHE A 199 -10.01 -5.92 3.77
N ARG A 200 -10.26 -4.61 3.77
CA ARG A 200 -10.32 -3.71 4.95
C ARG A 200 -9.01 -3.64 5.74
N SER A 201 -7.89 -3.95 5.11
CA SER A 201 -6.56 -3.68 5.65
C SER A 201 -6.24 -2.19 5.59
N GLN A 202 -5.03 -1.83 6.03
CA GLN A 202 -4.52 -0.47 6.07
C GLN A 202 -3.25 -0.34 5.24
N VAL A 203 -3.10 0.82 4.61
CA VAL A 203 -1.89 1.25 3.91
C VAL A 203 -1.48 2.64 4.39
N THR A 204 -0.17 2.87 4.46
CA THR A 204 0.39 4.20 4.70
C THR A 204 1.26 4.62 3.53
N LEU A 205 1.16 5.89 3.16
CA LEU A 205 2.04 6.55 2.21
C LEU A 205 2.93 7.52 3.00
N GLU A 206 4.24 7.44 2.84
CA GLU A 206 5.19 8.33 3.48
C GLU A 206 6.07 9.02 2.45
N PHE A 207 5.91 10.33 2.29
CA PHE A 207 6.77 11.16 1.46
C PHE A 207 8.07 11.44 2.23
N GLY A 208 9.18 10.88 1.76
CA GLY A 208 10.49 11.10 2.36
C GLY A 208 11.14 12.43 1.92
N PRO A 209 12.29 12.78 2.49
CA PRO A 209 12.98 14.03 2.16
C PRO A 209 13.40 14.09 0.67
N PRO A 210 13.19 15.22 -0.02
CA PRO A 210 13.52 15.34 -1.43
C PRO A 210 15.03 15.23 -1.67
N MET A 211 15.40 14.55 -2.75
CA MET A 211 16.73 14.57 -3.35
C MET A 211 16.64 15.47 -4.59
N VAL A 212 17.25 16.66 -4.54
CA VAL A 212 17.16 17.64 -5.63
C VAL A 212 18.35 17.47 -6.56
N ILE A 213 18.09 17.25 -7.84
CA ILE A 213 19.12 17.30 -8.89
C ILE A 213 19.11 18.71 -9.47
N THR A 214 20.24 19.41 -9.39
CA THR A 214 20.40 20.78 -9.92
C THR A 214 21.17 20.79 -11.24
N PRO A 215 21.04 21.86 -12.04
CA PRO A 215 21.86 22.05 -13.23
C PRO A 215 23.37 22.05 -12.93
N ASP A 216 23.79 22.72 -11.85
CA ASP A 216 25.21 22.76 -11.46
C ASP A 216 25.79 21.36 -11.24
N MET A 217 25.02 20.45 -10.62
CA MET A 217 25.46 19.05 -10.39
C MET A 217 25.69 18.27 -11.68
N VAL A 218 24.95 18.57 -12.75
CA VAL A 218 25.05 17.85 -14.04
C VAL A 218 26.01 18.54 -15.01
N GLN A 219 26.32 19.81 -14.78
CA GLN A 219 27.31 20.59 -15.53
C GLN A 219 28.73 20.41 -14.99
N ASP A 220 28.89 19.96 -13.75
CA ASP A 220 30.18 19.63 -13.13
C ASP A 220 31.07 18.72 -14.01
N GLU A 221 32.36 19.05 -14.10
CA GLU A 221 33.30 18.37 -15.00
C GLU A 221 33.45 16.88 -14.67
N ASP A 222 33.45 16.52 -13.38
CA ASP A 222 33.54 15.12 -12.96
C ASP A 222 32.28 14.34 -13.34
N PHE A 223 31.10 14.97 -13.26
CA PHE A 223 29.84 14.38 -13.72
C PHE A 223 29.85 14.14 -15.23
N GLN A 224 30.34 15.08 -16.03
CA GLN A 224 30.40 14.92 -17.49
C GLN A 224 31.41 13.85 -17.92
N LYS A 225 32.53 13.74 -17.19
CA LYS A 225 33.58 12.77 -17.48
C LYS A 225 33.14 11.32 -17.27
N ASP A 226 32.35 11.03 -16.23
CA ASP A 226 31.80 9.70 -15.96
C ASP A 226 30.35 9.75 -15.46
N GLU A 227 29.45 10.14 -16.36
CA GLU A 227 28.02 10.24 -16.09
C GLU A 227 27.41 8.91 -15.61
N HIS A 228 27.88 7.78 -16.15
CA HIS A 228 27.32 6.48 -15.81
C HIS A 228 27.61 6.11 -14.35
N THR A 229 28.84 6.34 -13.87
CA THR A 229 29.19 6.09 -12.46
C THR A 229 28.49 7.09 -11.54
N ALA A 230 28.40 8.36 -11.93
CA ALA A 230 27.68 9.37 -11.15
C ALA A 230 26.19 9.03 -11.00
N VAL A 231 25.52 8.63 -12.08
CA VAL A 231 24.12 8.16 -12.08
C VAL A 231 23.95 6.93 -11.19
N LYS A 232 24.87 5.96 -11.24
CA LYS A 232 24.84 4.79 -10.35
C LYS A 232 24.95 5.20 -8.88
N ARG A 233 25.88 6.10 -8.53
CA ARG A 233 26.04 6.61 -7.17
C ARG A 233 24.78 7.29 -6.66
N LEU A 234 24.18 8.18 -7.45
CA LEU A 234 22.92 8.85 -7.11
C LEU A 234 21.75 7.85 -6.99
N THR A 235 21.75 6.79 -7.80
CA THR A 235 20.74 5.71 -7.72
C THR A 235 20.87 4.94 -6.40
N LEU A 236 22.09 4.70 -5.93
CA LEU A 236 22.33 4.08 -4.62
C LEU A 236 21.87 4.99 -3.48
N GLU A 237 22.17 6.30 -3.55
CA GLU A 237 21.69 7.28 -2.57
C GLU A 237 20.15 7.32 -2.51
N LEU A 238 19.48 7.33 -3.67
CA LEU A 238 18.03 7.23 -3.75
C LEU A 238 17.52 5.94 -3.10
N GLY A 239 18.24 4.82 -3.30
CA GLY A 239 17.95 3.54 -2.67
C GLY A 239 18.00 3.59 -1.14
N GLU A 240 19.01 4.25 -0.56
CA GLU A 240 19.09 4.45 0.90
C GLU A 240 17.90 5.28 1.40
N ARG A 241 17.61 6.41 0.74
CA ARG A 241 16.49 7.28 1.12
C ARG A 241 15.12 6.60 1.01
N MET A 242 14.94 5.70 0.04
CA MET A 242 13.71 4.91 -0.06
C MET A 242 13.59 3.87 1.06
N ARG A 243 14.71 3.32 1.55
CA ARG A 243 14.70 2.38 2.67
C ARG A 243 14.25 3.05 3.96
N ASP A 244 14.55 4.34 4.14
CA ASP A 244 14.10 5.11 5.31
C ASP A 244 12.57 5.25 5.40
N VAL A 245 11.86 5.13 4.29
CA VAL A 245 10.38 5.24 4.22
C VAL A 245 9.69 3.90 3.99
N THR A 246 10.43 2.79 3.92
CA THR A 246 9.89 1.45 3.64
C THR A 246 10.29 0.43 4.69
N LEU A 247 9.49 -0.62 4.84
CA LEU A 247 9.83 -1.75 5.69
C LEU A 247 10.73 -2.74 4.94
N ASN A 248 11.92 -3.04 5.48
CA ASN A 248 12.95 -3.88 4.88
C ASN A 248 13.49 -4.89 5.89
N ALA A 249 13.50 -6.17 5.52
CA ALA A 249 14.09 -7.27 6.28
C ALA A 249 14.76 -8.31 5.37
N SER A 250 15.65 -9.14 5.92
CA SER A 250 16.30 -10.26 5.24
C SER A 250 15.32 -11.30 4.74
N ASP A 251 14.27 -11.56 5.52
CA ASP A 251 13.29 -12.62 5.28
C ASP A 251 11.94 -12.30 5.92
N PHE A 252 10.88 -13.00 5.47
CA PHE A 252 9.54 -12.78 6.00
C PHE A 252 9.44 -13.16 7.48
N THR A 253 10.16 -14.18 7.94
CA THR A 253 10.12 -14.62 9.34
C THR A 253 10.57 -13.49 10.26
N THR A 254 11.63 -12.77 9.91
CA THR A 254 12.12 -11.59 10.65
C THR A 254 11.05 -10.50 10.74
N ILE A 255 10.30 -10.21 9.66
CA ILE A 255 9.15 -9.29 9.69
C ILE A 255 8.07 -9.75 10.68
N HIS A 256 7.73 -11.04 10.65
CA HIS A 256 6.70 -11.59 11.54
C HIS A 256 7.12 -11.52 13.02
N VAL A 257 8.38 -11.84 13.32
CA VAL A 257 8.96 -11.72 14.66
C VAL A 257 8.94 -10.27 15.11
N ALA A 258 9.45 -9.35 14.29
CA ALA A 258 9.51 -7.92 14.64
C ALA A 258 8.10 -7.35 14.91
N ARG A 259 7.10 -7.74 14.11
CA ARG A 259 5.70 -7.36 14.35
C ARG A 259 5.16 -7.95 15.66
N MET A 260 5.53 -9.18 16.02
CA MET A 260 5.14 -9.80 17.27
C MET A 260 5.83 -9.13 18.47
N MET A 261 7.14 -8.92 18.40
CA MET A 261 7.91 -8.18 19.41
C MET A 261 7.34 -6.79 19.62
N ARG A 262 7.02 -6.06 18.55
CA ARG A 262 6.34 -4.76 18.68
C ARG A 262 5.02 -4.86 19.44
N ARG A 263 4.20 -5.89 19.17
CA ARG A 263 2.92 -6.09 19.88
C ARG A 263 3.14 -6.42 21.36
N LEU A 264 4.15 -7.24 21.67
CA LEU A 264 4.56 -7.56 23.04
C LEU A 264 5.08 -6.31 23.75
N TYR A 265 5.95 -5.53 23.09
CA TYR A 265 6.52 -4.28 23.60
C TYR A 265 5.46 -3.25 24.00
N LEU A 266 4.50 -3.00 23.11
CA LEU A 266 3.48 -1.98 23.34
C LEU A 266 2.54 -2.39 24.50
N ASN A 267 2.36 -3.69 24.72
CA ASN A 267 1.61 -4.35 25.80
C ASN A 267 0.31 -3.66 26.26
N THR A 268 -0.36 -2.86 25.41
CA THR A 268 -1.40 -1.92 25.86
C THR A 268 -2.60 -1.83 24.90
N PRO A 269 -3.80 -1.57 25.45
CA PRO A 269 -4.95 -0.93 24.80
C PRO A 269 -4.72 0.31 23.95
N GLY A 270 -4.15 0.17 22.75
CA GLY A 270 -3.98 1.34 21.92
C GLY A 270 -3.56 1.04 20.52
N THR A 271 -4.04 1.87 19.61
CA THR A 271 -3.43 2.00 18.29
C THR A 271 -2.41 3.12 18.38
N ILE A 272 -1.16 2.80 18.05
CA ILE A 272 -0.18 3.83 17.74
C ILE A 272 -0.48 4.40 16.36
N ASP A 273 0.08 5.59 16.12
CA ASP A 273 0.10 6.14 14.78
C ASP A 273 0.75 5.15 13.80
N ALA A 274 0.20 5.03 12.60
CA ALA A 274 0.58 3.97 11.68
C ALA A 274 2.00 4.14 11.13
N ASN A 275 2.48 5.38 11.02
CA ASN A 275 3.87 5.64 10.65
C ASN A 275 4.81 5.17 11.76
N LYS A 276 4.49 5.49 13.01
CA LYS A 276 5.25 5.02 14.17
C LYS A 276 5.26 3.50 14.27
N GLU A 277 4.17 2.85 13.87
CA GLU A 277 4.09 1.39 13.80
C GLU A 277 5.09 0.80 12.82
N VAL A 278 5.17 1.34 11.61
CA VAL A 278 6.13 0.92 10.59
C VAL A 278 7.56 1.19 11.06
N ARG A 279 7.86 2.41 11.55
CA ARG A 279 9.18 2.80 12.03
C ARG A 279 9.66 1.94 13.20
N LEU A 280 8.81 1.70 14.20
CA LEU A 280 9.16 0.84 15.33
C LEU A 280 9.41 -0.60 14.87
N THR A 281 8.65 -1.13 13.92
CA THR A 281 8.95 -2.44 13.34
C THR A 281 10.30 -2.44 12.62
N GLN A 282 10.63 -1.39 11.86
CA GLN A 282 11.94 -1.29 11.21
C GLN A 282 13.09 -1.23 12.22
N TYR A 283 12.95 -0.47 13.32
CA TYR A 283 13.95 -0.45 14.39
C TYR A 283 14.18 -1.83 15.01
N ILE A 284 13.10 -2.59 15.25
CA ILE A 284 13.19 -3.95 15.77
C ILE A 284 13.85 -4.88 14.73
N ILE A 285 13.53 -4.74 13.44
CA ILE A 285 14.21 -5.52 12.38
C ILE A 285 15.71 -5.21 12.37
N ASN A 286 16.08 -3.92 12.38
CA ASN A 286 17.48 -3.52 12.42
C ASN A 286 18.20 -4.08 13.65
N MET A 287 17.54 -4.11 14.82
CA MET A 287 18.07 -4.75 16.02
C MET A 287 18.27 -6.27 15.86
N LEU A 288 17.35 -6.95 15.17
CA LEU A 288 17.41 -8.40 14.94
C LEU A 288 18.46 -8.81 13.89
N GLU A 289 18.79 -7.92 12.95
CA GLU A 289 19.66 -8.20 11.80
C GLU A 289 21.07 -7.60 11.93
N LYS A 290 21.24 -6.51 12.68
CA LYS A 290 22.56 -5.88 12.86
C LYS A 290 23.47 -6.81 13.66
N GLU A 291 24.70 -6.99 13.19
CA GLU A 291 25.70 -7.74 13.93
C GLU A 291 25.95 -7.04 15.28
N PRO A 292 25.68 -7.72 16.42
CA PRO A 292 25.89 -7.14 17.74
C PRO A 292 27.39 -6.98 17.99
N GLN A 293 27.77 -5.91 18.69
CA GLN A 293 29.18 -5.68 19.05
C GLN A 293 29.66 -6.61 20.18
N ASP A 294 28.73 -7.24 20.91
CA ASP A 294 29.00 -8.14 22.03
C ASP A 294 28.30 -9.50 21.82
N ASP A 295 29.06 -10.59 21.95
CA ASP A 295 28.59 -11.97 21.85
C ASP A 295 27.49 -12.31 22.86
N LYS A 296 27.51 -11.69 24.05
CA LYS A 296 26.47 -11.88 25.06
C LYS A 296 25.14 -11.28 24.60
N GLN A 297 25.20 -10.08 24.03
CA GLN A 297 24.06 -9.39 23.43
C GLN A 297 23.47 -10.18 22.26
N LYS A 298 24.33 -10.73 21.40
CA LYS A 298 23.93 -11.60 20.29
C LYS A 298 23.16 -12.82 20.76
N LYS A 299 23.68 -13.52 21.77
CA LYS A 299 22.99 -14.66 22.39
C LYS A 299 21.63 -14.26 22.95
N GLN A 300 21.54 -13.12 23.63
CA GLN A 300 20.27 -12.64 24.20
C GLN A 300 19.21 -12.36 23.12
N ILE A 301 19.58 -11.66 22.04
CA ILE A 301 18.67 -11.40 20.92
C ILE A 301 18.17 -12.72 20.30
N THR A 302 19.08 -13.67 20.03
CA THR A 302 18.70 -14.96 19.44
C THR A 302 17.74 -15.73 20.33
N ILE A 303 18.00 -15.80 21.64
CA ILE A 303 17.13 -16.48 22.60
C ILE A 303 15.73 -15.87 22.60
N ILE A 304 15.62 -14.53 22.68
CA ILE A 304 14.33 -13.84 22.71
C ILE A 304 13.60 -14.02 21.37
N ARG A 305 14.30 -13.90 20.24
CA ARG A 305 13.76 -14.15 18.89
C ARG A 305 13.15 -15.55 18.79
N ASP A 306 13.84 -16.57 19.27
CA ASP A 306 13.37 -17.96 19.22
C ASP A 306 12.17 -18.20 20.13
N LYS A 307 12.15 -17.59 21.32
CA LYS A 307 10.98 -17.65 22.20
C LYS A 307 9.76 -16.99 21.54
N VAL A 308 9.93 -15.81 20.93
CA VAL A 308 8.85 -15.11 20.23
C VAL A 308 8.34 -15.90 19.03
N LEU A 309 9.23 -16.60 18.31
CA LEU A 309 8.85 -17.50 17.21
C LEU A 309 7.99 -18.66 17.70
N ARG A 310 8.44 -19.37 18.74
CA ARG A 310 7.66 -20.47 19.34
C ARG A 310 6.30 -20.01 19.83
N TYR A 311 6.26 -18.87 20.52
CA TYR A 311 5.02 -18.25 20.98
C TYR A 311 4.06 -17.94 19.82
N LYS A 312 4.58 -17.39 18.71
CA LYS A 312 3.79 -17.15 17.50
C LYS A 312 3.22 -18.45 16.92
N GLU A 313 4.02 -19.50 16.81
CA GLU A 313 3.58 -20.79 16.26
C GLU A 313 2.48 -21.44 17.11
N GLN A 314 2.60 -21.38 18.45
CA GLN A 314 1.56 -21.85 19.37
C GLN A 314 0.26 -21.05 19.20
N LEU A 315 0.34 -19.73 19.07
CA LEU A 315 -0.82 -18.88 18.77
C LEU A 315 -1.47 -19.23 17.42
N GLU A 316 -0.68 -19.57 16.40
CA GLU A 316 -1.20 -19.95 15.09
C GLU A 316 -1.90 -21.31 15.10
N LYS A 317 -1.39 -22.29 15.85
CA LYS A 317 -2.04 -23.59 16.04
C LYS A 317 -3.43 -23.44 16.67
N LEU A 318 -3.53 -22.66 17.75
CA LEU A 318 -4.82 -22.34 18.37
C LEU A 318 -5.78 -21.58 17.43
N ARG A 319 -5.26 -20.81 16.47
CA ARG A 319 -6.07 -20.13 15.45
C ARG A 319 -6.48 -21.04 14.29
N ALA A 320 -5.72 -22.10 14.01
CA ALA A 320 -5.96 -23.03 12.91
C ALA A 320 -7.08 -24.03 13.22
N GLU A 321 -7.32 -24.34 14.49
CA GLU A 321 -8.42 -25.19 14.99
C GLU A 321 -9.80 -24.52 14.90
N ARG A 322 -9.97 -23.56 13.99
CA ARG A 322 -11.21 -22.84 13.72
C ARG A 322 -12.16 -23.76 12.93
N PRO A 323 -13.21 -24.37 13.50
CA PRO A 323 -14.16 -25.13 12.70
C PRO A 323 -14.82 -24.15 11.73
N ARG A 324 -14.68 -24.32 10.40
CA ARG A 324 -15.23 -23.40 9.38
C ARG A 324 -16.69 -23.04 9.70
N THR A 325 -16.98 -21.88 10.31
CA THR A 325 -18.36 -21.54 10.72
C THR A 325 -19.15 -20.96 9.55
N THR A 326 -20.33 -21.53 9.40
CA THR A 326 -21.31 -21.37 8.33
C THR A 326 -22.33 -20.21 8.47
N PRO A 327 -22.48 -19.44 9.57
CA PRO A 327 -23.48 -18.37 9.60
C PRO A 327 -23.14 -17.18 8.70
N GLY A 328 -21.87 -16.75 8.66
CA GLY A 328 -21.42 -15.65 7.79
C GLY A 328 -21.33 -16.00 6.31
N LEU A 329 -21.35 -17.31 6.01
CA LEU A 329 -21.27 -17.88 4.66
C LEU A 329 -22.60 -17.77 3.91
N LEU A 330 -23.73 -17.88 4.61
CA LEU A 330 -25.07 -17.87 4.02
C LEU A 330 -25.52 -16.47 3.57
N LEU A 331 -25.22 -15.44 4.36
CA LEU A 331 -25.58 -14.05 4.04
C LEU A 331 -24.75 -13.44 2.89
N ASN A 332 -23.55 -13.97 2.65
CA ASN A 332 -22.55 -13.36 1.74
C ASN A 332 -22.02 -14.34 0.68
N PHE A 333 -22.75 -15.44 0.48
CA PHE A 333 -22.34 -16.59 -0.34
C PHE A 333 -21.82 -16.23 -1.75
N PRO A 334 -22.48 -15.32 -2.52
CA PRO A 334 -22.02 -14.98 -3.87
C PRO A 334 -20.68 -14.23 -3.87
N TYR A 335 -20.51 -13.27 -2.95
CA TYR A 335 -19.31 -12.44 -2.88
C TYR A 335 -18.11 -13.23 -2.33
N TYR A 336 -18.34 -14.19 -1.45
CA TYR A 336 -17.30 -15.08 -0.95
C TYR A 336 -16.77 -16.01 -2.06
N PHE A 337 -17.67 -16.54 -2.90
CA PHE A 337 -17.30 -17.36 -4.06
C PHE A 337 -16.55 -16.54 -5.12
N ILE A 338 -17.00 -15.31 -5.38
CA ILE A 338 -16.31 -14.39 -6.29
C ILE A 338 -14.90 -14.09 -5.75
N GLY A 339 -14.77 -13.73 -4.47
CA GLY A 339 -13.46 -13.41 -3.88
C GLY A 339 -12.47 -14.59 -3.88
N THR A 340 -12.97 -15.81 -3.62
CA THR A 340 -12.14 -17.03 -3.67
C THR A 340 -11.75 -17.40 -5.10
N LYS A 341 -12.65 -17.23 -6.07
CA LYS A 341 -12.34 -17.41 -7.50
C LYS A 341 -11.36 -16.35 -8.01
N MET A 342 -11.51 -15.09 -7.60
CA MET A 342 -10.57 -14.01 -7.94
C MET A 342 -9.17 -14.26 -7.37
N ASN A 343 -9.05 -14.80 -6.16
CA ASN A 343 -7.74 -15.19 -5.60
C ASN A 343 -7.03 -16.26 -6.45
N ARG A 344 -7.78 -17.17 -7.08
CA ARG A 344 -7.22 -18.20 -7.97
C ARG A 344 -6.81 -17.61 -9.32
N LEU A 345 -7.60 -16.67 -9.85
CA LEU A 345 -7.33 -16.00 -11.13
C LEU A 345 -6.14 -15.03 -11.06
N ALA A 346 -5.85 -14.48 -9.88
CA ALA A 346 -4.76 -13.52 -9.69
C ALA A 346 -3.38 -14.08 -10.08
N GLY A 347 -3.14 -15.39 -9.90
CA GLY A 347 -1.88 -16.08 -10.19
C GLY A 347 -0.73 -15.71 -9.24
N PHE A 348 -0.60 -14.44 -8.88
CA PHE A 348 0.41 -13.86 -7.99
C PHE A 348 -0.21 -13.18 -6.78
N VAL A 349 0.56 -12.95 -5.72
CA VAL A 349 0.03 -12.35 -4.47
C VAL A 349 -0.19 -10.85 -4.63
N GLU A 350 0.71 -10.16 -5.34
CA GLU A 350 0.69 -8.73 -5.63
C GLU A 350 -0.46 -8.29 -6.56
N SER A 351 -1.06 -9.22 -7.32
CA SER A 351 -2.23 -8.93 -8.16
C SER A 351 -3.57 -9.16 -7.45
N LYS A 352 -3.62 -9.89 -6.33
CA LYS A 352 -4.88 -10.27 -5.65
C LYS A 352 -5.75 -9.06 -5.30
N SER A 353 -5.12 -7.98 -4.84
CA SER A 353 -5.81 -6.73 -4.48
C SER A 353 -6.47 -6.11 -5.71
N MET A 354 -5.76 -6.07 -6.83
CA MET A 354 -6.26 -5.58 -8.11
C MET A 354 -7.51 -6.34 -8.52
N PHE A 355 -7.44 -7.67 -8.64
CA PHE A 355 -8.59 -8.48 -9.04
C PHE A 355 -9.81 -8.26 -8.14
N LYS A 356 -9.61 -8.14 -6.82
CA LYS A 356 -10.72 -7.88 -5.88
C LYS A 356 -11.33 -6.49 -6.08
N ILE A 357 -10.50 -5.45 -6.20
CA ILE A 357 -10.95 -4.06 -6.37
C ILE A 357 -11.74 -3.92 -7.68
N PHE A 358 -11.18 -4.40 -8.79
CA PHE A 358 -11.81 -4.27 -10.10
C PHE A 358 -13.05 -5.15 -10.25
N ALA A 359 -13.01 -6.40 -9.75
CA ALA A 359 -14.19 -7.25 -9.75
C ALA A 359 -15.33 -6.62 -8.92
N ALA A 360 -15.03 -6.08 -7.74
CA ALA A 360 -16.04 -5.39 -6.94
C ALA A 360 -16.57 -4.12 -7.65
N GLY A 361 -15.68 -3.34 -8.27
CA GLY A 361 -16.04 -2.14 -9.00
C GLY A 361 -16.95 -2.37 -10.21
N VAL A 362 -16.95 -3.57 -10.80
CA VAL A 362 -17.82 -3.93 -11.93
C VAL A 362 -19.05 -4.72 -11.49
N LEU A 363 -18.85 -5.76 -10.68
CA LEU A 363 -19.91 -6.71 -10.31
C LEU A 363 -20.94 -6.10 -9.38
N VAL A 364 -20.54 -5.22 -8.46
CA VAL A 364 -21.49 -4.59 -7.51
C VAL A 364 -22.45 -3.64 -8.25
N PRO A 365 -21.99 -2.69 -9.08
CA PRO A 365 -22.92 -1.85 -9.86
C PRO A 365 -23.79 -2.66 -10.82
N LEU A 366 -23.23 -3.67 -11.49
CA LEU A 366 -24.00 -4.53 -12.39
C LEU A 366 -25.13 -5.26 -11.63
N HIS A 367 -24.81 -5.82 -10.46
CA HIS A 367 -25.79 -6.47 -9.61
C HIS A 367 -26.88 -5.48 -9.15
N TRP A 368 -26.52 -4.25 -8.79
CA TRP A 368 -27.49 -3.22 -8.43
C TRP A 368 -28.43 -2.86 -9.57
N VAL A 369 -27.89 -2.68 -10.79
CA VAL A 369 -28.72 -2.42 -11.97
C VAL A 369 -29.72 -3.55 -12.19
N LEU A 370 -29.30 -4.81 -12.08
CA LEU A 370 -30.20 -5.96 -12.18
C LEU A 370 -31.29 -5.97 -11.11
N LEU A 371 -30.93 -5.67 -9.84
CA LEU A 371 -31.91 -5.59 -8.75
C LEU A 371 -32.91 -4.45 -8.95
N ILE A 372 -32.45 -3.28 -9.39
CA ILE A 372 -33.29 -2.11 -9.66
C ILE A 372 -34.25 -2.42 -10.82
N LEU A 373 -33.74 -2.99 -11.92
CA LEU A 373 -34.56 -3.36 -13.08
C LEU A 373 -35.58 -4.44 -12.75
N ALA A 374 -35.20 -5.47 -11.99
CA ALA A 374 -36.13 -6.50 -11.53
C ALA A 374 -37.22 -5.92 -10.62
N THR A 375 -36.84 -5.07 -9.66
CA THR A 375 -37.79 -4.40 -8.76
C THR A 375 -38.73 -3.49 -9.55
N TRP A 376 -38.20 -2.76 -10.53
CA TRP A 376 -39.03 -1.93 -11.42
C TRP A 376 -40.04 -2.77 -12.20
N TYR A 377 -39.62 -3.92 -12.74
CA TYR A 377 -40.47 -4.82 -13.51
C TYR A 377 -41.59 -5.47 -12.67
N PHE A 378 -41.26 -5.97 -11.47
CA PHE A 378 -42.22 -6.74 -10.65
C PHE A 378 -43.02 -5.90 -9.65
N LEU A 379 -42.44 -4.82 -9.12
CA LEU A 379 -43.01 -4.03 -8.02
C LEU A 379 -43.31 -2.58 -8.43
N GLY A 380 -42.83 -2.13 -9.59
CA GLY A 380 -43.04 -0.79 -10.11
C GLY A 380 -41.95 0.22 -9.72
N SER A 381 -42.06 1.44 -10.26
CA SER A 381 -41.02 2.47 -10.20
C SER A 381 -40.75 3.01 -8.79
N SER A 382 -41.78 3.20 -7.96
CA SER A 382 -41.62 3.73 -6.60
C SER A 382 -40.71 2.84 -5.73
N TYR A 383 -40.86 1.52 -5.82
CA TYR A 383 -40.01 0.57 -5.09
C TYR A 383 -38.59 0.52 -5.66
N ALA A 384 -38.44 0.63 -6.99
CA ALA A 384 -37.14 0.67 -7.64
C ALA A 384 -36.30 1.89 -7.21
N TYR A 385 -36.92 3.08 -7.11
CA TYR A 385 -36.25 4.28 -6.60
C TYR A 385 -35.85 4.15 -5.13
N THR A 386 -36.75 3.61 -4.29
CA THR A 386 -36.47 3.37 -2.87
C THR A 386 -35.29 2.41 -2.71
N LEU A 387 -35.26 1.34 -3.51
CA LEU A 387 -34.15 0.38 -3.51
C LEU A 387 -32.86 1.02 -4.00
N ALA A 388 -32.89 1.80 -5.08
CA ALA A 388 -31.72 2.50 -5.60
C ALA A 388 -31.08 3.44 -4.56
N MET A 389 -31.91 4.13 -3.76
CA MET A 389 -31.44 4.96 -2.65
C MET A 389 -30.93 4.13 -1.45
N GLY A 390 -31.53 2.96 -1.18
CA GLY A 390 -31.18 2.08 -0.07
C GLY A 390 -29.91 1.24 -0.30
N LEU A 391 -29.61 0.85 -1.54
CA LEU A 391 -28.50 -0.03 -1.89
C LEU A 391 -27.12 0.46 -1.39
N PRO A 392 -26.75 1.76 -1.50
CA PRO A 392 -25.53 2.27 -0.91
C PRO A 392 -25.44 2.11 0.61
N LEU A 393 -26.55 2.32 1.32
CA LEU A 393 -26.62 2.15 2.78
C LEU A 393 -26.48 0.67 3.17
N LEU A 394 -27.12 -0.22 2.41
CA LEU A 394 -27.01 -1.67 2.60
C LEU A 394 -25.58 -2.17 2.33
N LEU A 395 -24.92 -1.67 1.29
CA LEU A 395 -23.51 -2.00 1.01
C LEU A 395 -22.59 -1.47 2.12
N TYR A 396 -22.80 -0.25 2.59
CA TYR A 396 -22.03 0.28 3.73
C TYR A 396 -22.22 -0.58 4.98
N SER A 397 -23.47 -0.92 5.31
CA SER A 397 -23.79 -1.82 6.42
C SER A 397 -23.12 -3.18 6.25
N HIS A 398 -23.19 -3.77 5.05
CA HIS A 398 -22.52 -5.04 4.73
C HIS A 398 -21.00 -4.95 4.88
N ILE A 399 -20.36 -3.88 4.40
CA ILE A 399 -18.91 -3.67 4.58
C ILE A 399 -18.56 -3.54 6.06
N ARG A 400 -19.38 -2.85 6.86
CA ARG A 400 -19.21 -2.74 8.31
C ARG A 400 -19.36 -4.09 9.00
N VAL A 401 -20.36 -4.88 8.62
CA VAL A 401 -20.52 -6.25 9.10
C VAL A 401 -19.35 -7.12 8.65
N LEU A 402 -18.79 -6.97 7.45
CA LEU A 402 -17.59 -7.73 7.05
C LEU A 402 -16.36 -7.33 7.86
N GLU A 403 -16.22 -6.05 8.18
CA GLU A 403 -15.14 -5.54 9.03
C GLU A 403 -15.27 -6.04 10.47
N GLU A 404 -16.48 -5.97 11.04
CA GLU A 404 -16.77 -6.37 12.42
C GLU A 404 -16.93 -7.87 12.58
N SER A 405 -17.52 -8.57 11.62
CA SER A 405 -17.70 -10.04 11.68
C SER A 405 -16.36 -10.75 11.78
N ARG A 406 -15.26 -10.22 11.24
CA ARG A 406 -13.94 -10.79 11.53
C ARG A 406 -13.61 -10.70 13.01
N SER A 407 -13.85 -9.56 13.65
CA SER A 407 -13.66 -9.38 15.09
C SER A 407 -14.67 -10.19 15.91
N ILE A 408 -15.93 -10.27 15.50
CA ILE A 408 -16.99 -11.02 16.22
C ILE A 408 -16.72 -12.51 16.10
N VAL A 409 -16.40 -12.99 14.91
CA VAL A 409 -16.07 -14.38 14.66
C VAL A 409 -14.78 -14.72 15.41
N GLU A 410 -13.74 -13.88 15.34
CA GLU A 410 -12.54 -14.03 16.20
C GLU A 410 -12.89 -14.06 17.70
N ASN A 411 -13.79 -13.19 18.17
CA ASN A 411 -14.19 -13.13 19.58
C ASN A 411 -15.06 -14.34 20.01
N VAL A 412 -15.99 -14.79 19.18
CA VAL A 412 -16.85 -15.95 19.43
C VAL A 412 -16.02 -17.24 19.42
N TYR A 413 -15.10 -17.39 18.46
CA TYR A 413 -14.15 -18.48 18.49
C TYR A 413 -13.17 -18.37 19.65
N PHE A 414 -12.75 -17.17 20.02
CA PHE A 414 -11.89 -16.97 21.18
C PHE A 414 -12.60 -17.40 22.46
N LEU A 415 -13.88 -17.08 22.62
CA LEU A 415 -14.70 -17.58 23.73
C LEU A 415 -14.78 -19.12 23.72
N PHE A 416 -15.04 -19.71 22.56
CA PHE A 416 -15.06 -21.17 22.40
C PHE A 416 -13.71 -21.84 22.69
N ASN A 417 -12.61 -21.27 22.20
CA ASN A 417 -11.25 -21.77 22.39
C ASN A 417 -10.74 -21.56 23.82
N ILE A 418 -11.13 -20.48 24.51
CA ILE A 418 -10.87 -20.34 25.95
C ILE A 418 -11.56 -21.47 26.70
N THR A 419 -12.82 -21.75 26.38
CA THR A 419 -13.55 -22.82 27.09
C THR A 419 -13.03 -24.22 26.74
N ALA A 420 -12.66 -24.45 25.48
CA ALA A 420 -12.20 -25.76 25.02
C ALA A 420 -10.74 -26.04 25.41
N HIS A 421 -9.88 -25.00 25.48
CA HIS A 421 -8.42 -25.12 25.65
C HIS A 421 -7.92 -24.20 26.78
N ALA A 422 -8.70 -24.07 27.86
CA ALA A 422 -8.46 -23.14 28.97
C ALA A 422 -7.04 -23.23 29.53
N ASP A 423 -6.54 -24.45 29.75
CA ASP A 423 -5.21 -24.69 30.31
C ASP A 423 -4.10 -24.22 29.38
N GLN A 424 -4.22 -24.48 28.07
CA GLN A 424 -3.25 -24.03 27.07
C GLN A 424 -3.25 -22.51 26.94
N VAL A 425 -4.43 -21.88 26.99
CA VAL A 425 -4.56 -20.42 26.96
C VAL A 425 -3.94 -19.79 28.22
N ALA A 426 -4.12 -20.40 29.40
CA ALA A 426 -3.53 -19.93 30.64
C ALA A 426 -1.99 -19.99 30.60
N VAL A 427 -1.42 -21.08 30.09
CA VAL A 427 0.04 -21.21 29.88
C VAL A 427 0.56 -20.11 28.95
N LEU A 428 -0.10 -19.89 27.81
CA LEU A 428 0.30 -18.85 26.85
C LEU A 428 0.15 -17.43 27.39
N ARG A 429 -0.77 -17.18 28.31
CA ARG A 429 -0.89 -15.87 28.99
C ARG A 429 0.33 -15.61 29.86
N LYS A 430 0.71 -16.59 30.68
CA LYS A 430 1.91 -16.48 31.53
C LYS A 430 3.19 -16.34 30.70
N GLU A 431 3.29 -17.09 29.60
CA GLU A 431 4.41 -16.97 28.66
C GLU A 431 4.43 -15.58 28.00
N ARG A 432 3.27 -15.03 27.62
CA ARG A 432 3.16 -13.68 27.07
C ARG A 432 3.65 -12.61 28.04
N GLU A 433 3.30 -12.69 29.32
CA GLU A 433 3.71 -11.71 30.33
C GLU A 433 5.24 -11.66 30.47
N LEU A 434 5.86 -12.83 30.65
CA LEU A 434 7.33 -12.94 30.73
C LEU A 434 8.01 -12.46 29.44
N LEU A 435 7.49 -12.85 28.27
CA LEU A 435 8.03 -12.40 27.00
C LEU A 435 7.85 -10.91 26.76
N ALA A 436 6.75 -10.31 27.23
CA ALA A 436 6.52 -8.89 27.11
C ALA A 436 7.56 -8.09 27.91
N GLU A 437 7.92 -8.54 29.12
CA GLU A 437 8.98 -7.93 29.92
C GLU A 437 10.35 -8.07 29.23
N GLU A 438 10.74 -9.28 28.81
CA GLU A 438 12.01 -9.52 28.11
C GLU A 438 12.14 -8.68 26.83
N VAL A 439 11.06 -8.60 26.05
CA VAL A 439 11.02 -7.78 24.83
C VAL A 439 11.02 -6.29 25.16
N HIS A 440 10.37 -5.87 26.25
CA HIS A 440 10.34 -4.48 26.67
C HIS A 440 11.74 -3.97 27.04
N GLU A 441 12.47 -4.73 27.85
CA GLU A 441 13.86 -4.43 28.21
C GLU A 441 14.75 -4.38 26.98
N LEU A 442 14.66 -5.39 26.10
CA LEU A 442 15.48 -5.48 24.91
C LEU A 442 15.24 -4.31 23.96
N VAL A 443 13.98 -4.00 23.63
CA VAL A 443 13.66 -2.89 22.70
C VAL A 443 14.06 -1.55 23.30
N THR A 444 13.87 -1.34 24.61
CA THR A 444 14.24 -0.10 25.29
C THR A 444 15.76 0.13 25.30
N ALA A 445 16.56 -0.94 25.38
CA ALA A 445 18.01 -0.84 25.33
C ALA A 445 18.56 -0.48 23.94
N TYR A 446 17.83 -0.79 22.86
CA TYR A 446 18.33 -0.67 21.49
C TYR A 446 17.72 0.48 20.68
N VAL A 447 16.50 0.88 20.99
CA VAL A 447 15.78 1.91 20.24
C VAL A 447 15.95 3.25 20.93
N ASP A 448 16.17 4.31 20.14
CA ASP A 448 16.36 5.67 20.63
C ASP A 448 15.26 6.10 21.62
N ALA A 449 15.68 6.60 22.79
CA ALA A 449 14.78 6.95 23.88
C ALA A 449 13.82 8.10 23.51
N LYS A 450 14.25 9.06 22.67
CA LYS A 450 13.41 10.17 22.21
C LYS A 450 12.32 9.65 21.28
N PHE A 451 12.64 8.73 20.37
CA PHE A 451 11.65 8.06 19.53
C PHE A 451 10.66 7.24 20.37
N LEU A 452 11.14 6.42 21.32
CA LEU A 452 10.27 5.64 22.20
C LEU A 452 9.33 6.52 23.03
N SER A 453 9.81 7.66 23.53
CA SER A 453 8.97 8.65 24.20
C SER A 453 7.84 9.19 23.30
N ALA A 454 8.16 9.48 22.02
CA ALA A 454 7.16 9.90 21.04
C ALA A 454 6.14 8.80 20.69
N VAL A 455 6.53 7.52 20.73
CA VAL A 455 5.63 6.36 20.59
C VAL A 455 4.68 6.28 21.78
N HIS A 456 5.19 6.33 23.01
CA HIS A 456 4.38 6.29 24.23
C HIS A 456 3.41 7.48 24.33
N LYS A 457 3.87 8.69 24.00
CA LYS A 457 2.99 9.87 23.91
C LYS A 457 1.85 9.64 22.91
N SER A 458 2.14 8.99 21.78
CA SER A 458 1.11 8.60 20.79
C SER A 458 0.03 7.70 21.38
N LEU A 459 0.43 6.68 22.14
CA LEU A 459 -0.49 5.75 22.81
C LEU A 459 -1.43 6.52 23.75
N THR A 460 -0.88 7.41 24.56
CA THR A 460 -1.66 8.19 25.53
C THR A 460 -2.62 9.21 24.88
N SER A 461 -2.27 9.73 23.70
CA SER A 461 -3.04 10.74 22.96
C SER A 461 -4.11 10.17 22.00
N SER A 462 -4.13 8.85 21.78
CA SER A 462 -5.05 8.23 20.83
C SER A 462 -6.52 8.51 21.19
N PRO A 463 -7.37 8.93 20.23
CA PRO A 463 -8.77 9.30 20.48
C PRO A 463 -9.63 8.14 20.99
N ALA A 464 -9.08 6.92 21.04
CA ALA A 464 -9.58 5.88 21.93
C ALA A 464 -9.88 6.48 23.30
N LYS A 465 -8.91 7.08 24.02
CA LYS A 465 -9.17 7.65 25.36
C LYS A 465 -10.25 8.76 25.40
N ARG A 466 -10.46 9.53 24.31
CA ARG A 466 -11.51 10.58 24.24
C ARG A 466 -12.91 10.08 23.89
N ARG A 467 -13.05 8.91 23.24
CA ARG A 467 -14.36 8.24 23.04
C ARG A 467 -14.67 7.19 24.12
N LEU A 468 -13.70 6.88 24.98
CA LEU A 468 -13.78 5.92 26.08
C LEU A 468 -14.35 6.54 27.38
N LEU A 469 -15.37 7.42 27.30
CA LEU A 469 -16.36 7.53 28.38
C LEU A 469 -17.48 6.48 28.21
N HIS A 470 -17.52 5.75 27.09
CA HIS A 470 -18.48 4.65 26.87
C HIS A 470 -17.92 3.34 26.28
N ARG A 471 -16.61 3.24 26.12
CA ARG A 471 -15.94 1.95 25.99
C ARG A 471 -14.83 1.99 27.05
N ALA A 472 -14.69 0.95 27.85
CA ALA A 472 -13.48 0.73 28.63
C ALA A 472 -12.60 -0.23 27.82
N SER A 473 -11.28 -0.14 28.01
CA SER A 473 -10.20 -1.12 27.71
C SER A 473 -9.92 -1.64 26.26
N SER A 474 -8.69 -2.14 26.07
CA SER A 474 -8.19 -2.82 24.86
C SER A 474 -9.04 -4.03 24.57
N THR A 475 -9.12 -4.51 23.34
CA THR A 475 -9.55 -5.89 23.07
C THR A 475 -8.68 -6.97 23.75
N SER A 476 -7.50 -6.63 24.29
CA SER A 476 -6.69 -7.49 25.18
C SER A 476 -7.09 -7.43 26.67
N ASP A 477 -7.55 -6.26 27.15
CA ASP A 477 -7.72 -5.95 28.58
C ASP A 477 -9.20 -5.74 28.96
N THR A 478 -10.12 -5.61 28.00
CA THR A 478 -11.58 -5.58 28.25
C THR A 478 -12.11 -6.94 28.65
N LEU A 479 -11.38 -8.00 28.33
CA LEU A 479 -11.83 -9.38 28.48
C LEU A 479 -11.27 -10.04 29.76
N LEU A 480 -10.62 -9.26 30.63
CA LEU A 480 -9.96 -9.75 31.85
C LEU A 480 -10.42 -9.06 33.14
N ALA A 481 -11.47 -8.24 33.05
CA ALA A 481 -12.15 -7.66 34.22
C ALA A 481 -13.62 -8.09 34.24
N ARG A 482 -13.85 -9.40 34.37
CA ARG A 482 -14.95 -10.02 35.13
C ARG A 482 -14.81 -11.53 35.16
#